data_AF-A0A0P9U6Q7-F1
#
_entry.id   AF-A0A0P9U6Q7-F1
#
_cell.length_a   1.000
_cell.length_b   1.000
_cell.length_c   1.000
_cell.angle_alpha   90.00
_cell.angle_beta   90.00
_cell.angle_gamma   90.00
#
_symmetry.space_group_name_H-M   'P 1'
#
loop_
_entity.id
_entity.type
_entity.pdbx_description
1 polymer ?
#
loop_
_entity_poly.entity_id
_entity_poly.type
_entity_poly.pdbx_seq_one_letter_code
_entity_poly.pdbx_strand_id
1 'polypeptide(L)' 'MLKGPDISGNVTSCEYSSTLGMIIGMAYAAFDQSTPGQQIPIRVEDGVVVQATVVKMPFFDPENQRQEL' A
#
# COMPACT_ATOMS: atom_id res chain seq x y z
N MET A 1 10.03 -0.93 -2.20
CA MET A 1 10.04 0.11 -1.14
C MET A 1 11.46 0.54 -0.89
N LEU A 2 11.66 1.78 -0.47
CA LEU A 2 12.99 2.33 -0.21
C LEU A 2 13.18 2.66 1.28
N LYS A 3 14.42 2.44 1.74
CA LYS A 3 14.95 2.97 2.99
C LYS A 3 16.30 3.62 2.68
N GLY A 4 16.26 4.92 2.38
CA GLY A 4 17.41 5.61 1.78
C GLY A 4 17.77 4.99 0.42
N PRO A 5 19.03 4.58 0.20
CA PRO A 5 19.43 3.92 -1.04
C PRO A 5 19.01 2.45 -1.14
N ASP A 6 18.61 1.84 -0.02
CA ASP A 6 18.37 0.40 0.06
C ASP A 6 16.92 0.03 -0.26
N ILE A 7 16.73 -1.18 -0.79
CA ILE A 7 15.41 -1.78 -0.98
C ILE A 7 14.97 -2.41 0.34
N SER A 8 13.84 -1.95 0.86
CA SER A 8 13.28 -2.37 2.16
C SER A 8 12.02 -3.24 2.04
N GLY A 9 11.63 -3.61 0.82
CA GLY A 9 10.41 -4.37 0.58
C GLY A 9 9.96 -4.34 -0.88
N ASN A 10 8.93 -5.12 -1.20
CA ASN A 10 8.41 -5.29 -2.55
C ASN A 10 6.88 -5.29 -2.57
N VAL A 11 6.32 -4.65 -3.61
CA VAL A 11 4.89 -4.74 -3.92
C VAL A 11 4.64 -6.12 -4.52
N THR A 12 3.65 -6.83 -3.99
CA THR A 12 3.25 -8.17 -4.47
C THR A 12 2.08 -8.08 -5.45
N SER A 13 1.21 -7.11 -5.26
CA SER A 13 0.07 -6.84 -6.12
C SER A 13 -0.35 -5.38 -5.96
N CYS A 14 -0.84 -4.77 -7.03
CA CYS A 14 -1.44 -3.45 -6.99
C CYS A 14 -2.43 -3.30 -8.14
N GLU A 15 -3.53 -2.58 -7.89
CA GLU A 15 -4.57 -2.34 -8.89
C GLU A 15 -5.32 -1.03 -8.56
N TYR A 16 -5.91 -0.42 -9.57
CA TYR A 16 -6.78 0.72 -9.37
C TYR A 16 -8.14 0.28 -8.83
N SER A 17 -8.50 0.73 -7.64
CA SER A 17 -9.84 0.51 -7.07
C SER A 17 -10.79 1.59 -7.55
N SER A 18 -11.75 1.22 -8.40
CA SER A 18 -12.83 2.11 -8.83
C SER A 18 -13.74 2.55 -7.68
N THR A 19 -13.86 1.74 -6.62
CA THR A 19 -14.68 2.06 -5.45
C THR A 19 -14.02 3.11 -4.56
N LEU A 20 -12.69 3.05 -4.40
CA LEU A 20 -11.94 4.01 -3.58
C LEU A 20 -11.38 5.18 -4.40
N GLY A 21 -11.43 5.12 -5.72
CA GLY A 21 -10.90 6.15 -6.62
C GLY A 21 -9.38 6.28 -6.57
N MET A 22 -8.67 5.21 -6.20
CA MET A 22 -7.22 5.24 -5.99
C MET A 22 -6.56 3.88 -6.20
N ILE A 23 -5.24 3.88 -6.39
CA ILE A 23 -4.44 2.66 -6.46
C ILE A 23 -4.29 2.08 -5.07
N ILE A 24 -4.62 0.80 -4.95
CA ILE A 24 -4.41 -0.01 -3.74
C ILE A 24 -3.44 -1.15 -4.07
N GLY A 25 -2.76 -1.67 -3.07
CA GLY A 25 -1.86 -2.78 -3.26
C GLY A 25 -1.45 -3.47 -1.98
N MET A 26 -0.89 -4.66 -2.13
CA MET A 26 -0.26 -5.43 -1.06
C MET A 26 1.25 -5.46 -1.28
N ALA A 27 1.98 -5.46 -0.18
CA ALA A 27 3.42 -5.44 -0.23
C ALA A 27 4.04 -5.98 1.07
N TYR A 28 5.21 -6.60 0.96
CA TYR A 28 6.06 -6.88 2.10
C TYR A 28 6.96 -5.69 2.35
N ALA A 29 7.03 -5.23 3.59
CA ALA A 29 7.82 -4.09 4.04
C ALA A 29 8.69 -4.49 5.24
N ALA A 30 9.78 -3.75 5.47
CA ALA A 30 10.48 -3.79 6.73
C ALA A 30 9.53 -3.46 7.90
N PHE A 31 9.78 -4.05 9.07
CA PHE A 31 8.91 -3.93 10.25
C PHE A 31 8.67 -2.47 10.67
N ASP A 32 9.69 -1.61 10.56
CA ASP A 32 9.62 -0.18 10.86
C ASP A 32 8.91 0.65 9.77
N GLN A 33 8.49 0.01 8.68
CA GLN A 33 7.73 0.59 7.57
C GLN A 33 6.35 -0.09 7.39
N SER A 34 5.91 -0.92 8.34
CA SER A 34 4.60 -1.59 8.30
C SER A 34 3.57 -0.99 9.26
N THR A 35 3.82 0.21 9.81
CA THR A 35 2.91 0.84 10.78
C THR A 35 1.77 1.57 10.07
N PRO A 36 0.49 1.29 10.38
CA PRO A 36 -0.63 2.04 9.80
C PRO A 36 -0.52 3.55 10.01
N GLY A 37 -0.86 4.33 8.98
CA GLY A 37 -0.73 5.79 8.93
C GLY A 37 0.63 6.28 8.44
N GLN A 38 1.65 5.40 8.38
CA GLN A 38 2.98 5.76 7.87
C GLN A 38 2.95 5.90 6.35
N GLN A 39 3.74 6.85 5.83
CA GLN A 39 4.03 6.94 4.40
C GLN A 39 5.32 6.19 4.06
N ILE A 40 5.27 5.37 3.02
CA ILE A 40 6.40 4.59 2.53
C ILE A 40 6.72 4.94 1.07
N PRO A 41 8.01 5.16 0.74
CA PRO A 41 8.41 5.42 -0.63
C PRO A 41 8.47 4.12 -1.44
N ILE A 42 7.80 4.11 -2.59
CA ILE A 42 7.81 3.01 -3.55
C ILE A 42 8.42 3.53 -4.85
N ARG A 43 9.54 2.93 -5.25
CA ARG A 43 10.15 3.17 -6.56
C ARG A 43 9.38 2.38 -7.61
N VAL A 44 8.90 3.06 -8.65
CA VAL A 44 8.26 2.48 -9.83
C VAL A 44 9.21 2.60 -11.03
N GLU A 45 8.70 2.31 -12.24
CA GLU A 45 9.46 2.43 -13.49
C GLU A 45 10.01 3.86 -13.68
N ASP A 46 11.07 3.95 -14.48
CA ASP A 46 11.81 5.20 -14.75
C ASP A 46 12.36 5.91 -13.50
N GLY A 47 12.48 5.19 -12.38
CA GLY A 47 13.03 5.73 -11.13
C GLY A 47 12.11 6.69 -10.40
N VAL A 48 10.85 6.81 -10.84
CA VAL A 48 9.85 7.63 -10.16
C VAL A 48 9.58 7.04 -8.78
N VAL A 49 9.40 7.90 -7.78
CA VAL A 49 9.07 7.50 -6.41
C VAL A 49 7.70 8.03 -6.05
N VAL A 50 6.80 7.11 -5.71
CA VAL A 50 5.46 7.43 -5.19
C VAL A 50 5.42 7.19 -3.69
N GLN A 51 4.63 7.99 -2.98
CA GLN A 51 4.37 7.79 -1.54
C GLN A 51 3.06 7.03 -1.38
N ALA A 52 3.10 5.90 -0.67
CA ALA A 52 1.93 5.13 -0.33
C ALA A 52 1.70 5.16 1.18
N THR A 53 0.45 5.26 1.60
CA THR A 53 0.07 5.20 3.02
C THR A 53 -0.18 3.75 3.42
N VAL A 54 0.49 3.28 4.47
CA VAL A 54 0.20 2.00 5.08
C VAL A 54 -1.15 2.08 5.77
N VAL A 55 -2.08 1.19 5.43
CA VAL A 55 -3.43 1.17 5.99
C VAL A 55 -3.69 -0.13 6.73
N LYS A 56 -4.57 -0.07 7.74
CA LYS A 56 -5.02 -1.27 8.45
C LYS A 56 -6.01 -2.05 7.57
N MET A 57 -5.88 -3.37 7.56
CA MET A 57 -6.88 -4.25 6.94
C MET A 57 -8.07 -4.51 7.90
N PRO A 58 -9.30 -4.69 7.39
CA PRO A 58 -9.70 -4.53 5.99
C PRO A 58 -9.74 -3.04 5.58
N PHE A 59 -9.10 -2.70 4.47
CA PHE A 59 -9.10 -1.33 3.92
C PHE A 59 -10.31 -1.07 3.01
N PHE A 60 -11.03 -2.13 2.65
CA PHE A 60 -12.23 -2.11 1.84
C PHE A 60 -13.37 -2.69 2.66
N ASP A 61 -14.47 -1.94 2.75
CA ASP A 61 -15.65 -2.31 3.53
C ASP A 61 -15.34 -2.70 5.00
N PRO A 62 -14.76 -1.77 5.80
CA PRO A 62 -14.42 -2.06 7.19
C PRO A 62 -15.63 -2.38 8.08
N GLU A 63 -16.83 -2.00 7.64
CA GLU A 63 -18.11 -2.27 8.31
C GLU A 63 -18.82 -3.52 7.75
N ASN A 64 -18.21 -4.21 6.77
CA ASN A 64 -18.69 -5.43 6.13
C ASN A 64 -20.13 -5.35 5.60
N GLN A 65 -20.59 -4.15 5.23
CA GLN A 65 -21.99 -3.89 4.89
C GLN A 65 -22.42 -4.57 3.58
N ARG A 66 -21.47 -4.97 2.72
CA ARG A 66 -21.78 -5.64 1.45
C ARG A 66 -21.93 -7.15 1.56
N GLN A 67 -21.59 -7.76 2.70
CA GLN A 67 -21.77 -9.21 2.92
C GLN A 67 -23.17 -9.57 3.46
N GLU A 68 -24.14 -8.65 3.39
CA GLU A 68 -25.54 -8.86 3.81
C GLU A 68 -26.53 -9.15 2.66
N LEU A 69 -26.07 -9.62 1.50
CA LEU A 69 -26.94 -9.99 0.36
C LEU A 69 -26.83 -11.46 -0.03
#